data_AF-A0A844ZRH6-F1
#
_entry.id   AF-A0A844ZRH6-F1
#
_cell.length_a   1.000
_cell.length_b   1.000
_cell.length_c   1.000
_cell.angle_alpha   90.00
_cell.angle_beta   90.00
_cell.angle_gamma   90.00
#
_symmetry.space_group_name_H-M   'P 1'
#
loop_
_entity.id
_entity.type
_entity.pdbx_description
1 polymer ?
#
loop_
_entity_poly.entity_id
_entity_poly.type
_entity_poly.pdbx_seq_one_letter_code
_entity_poly.pdbx_strand_id
1 'polypeptide(L)'
;MIEIIPFMLFLIEWHPDRAGEFDLQRQPVVFRTLEECEAEGTKLADERNMSASDGLRYQFACTEIPRSEKISDAFDREIERKLERDLGSRK
;
A
#
# COMPACT_ATOMS: atom_id res chain seq x y z
N MET A 1 22.60 -7.54 -14.12
CA MET A 1 21.64 -7.62 -13.01
C MET A 1 20.53 -6.63 -13.31
N ILE A 2 19.31 -7.10 -13.56
CA ILE A 2 18.18 -6.22 -13.86
C ILE A 2 17.54 -5.88 -12.51
N GLU A 3 17.77 -4.65 -12.07
CA GLU A 3 17.23 -4.11 -10.84
C GLU A 3 15.79 -3.67 -11.13
N ILE A 4 14.83 -4.57 -10.96
CA ILE A 4 13.41 -4.22 -11.12
C ILE A 4 12.96 -3.64 -9.77
N ILE A 5 12.71 -2.34 -9.72
CA ILE A 5 11.99 -1.67 -8.63
C ILE A 5 10.59 -1.37 -9.15
N PRO A 6 9.62 -2.29 -8.99
CA PRO A 6 8.27 -2.07 -9.44
C PRO A 6 7.48 -1.26 -8.40
N PHE A 7 6.63 -0.34 -8.85
CA PHE A 7 5.75 0.46 -8.00
C PHE A 7 4.39 -0.24 -7.85
N MET A 8 3.85 -0.25 -6.63
CA MET A 8 2.49 -0.68 -6.34
C MET A 8 1.59 0.52 -6.16
N LEU A 9 0.38 0.39 -6.69
CA LEU A 9 -0.70 1.33 -6.48
C LEU A 9 -1.60 0.87 -5.33
N PHE A 10 -1.85 1.77 -4.40
CA PHE A 10 -2.86 1.64 -3.37
C PHE A 10 -3.95 2.67 -3.60
N LEU A 11 -5.20 2.24 -3.49
CA LEU A 11 -6.35 3.13 -3.44
C LEU A 11 -6.78 3.26 -1.98
N ILE A 12 -6.97 4.48 -1.53
CA ILE A 12 -7.35 4.84 -0.17
C ILE A 12 -8.78 5.34 -0.23
N GLU A 13 -9.70 4.58 0.34
CA GLU A 13 -11.10 4.96 0.51
C GLU A 13 -11.29 5.52 1.92
N TRP A 14 -11.98 6.64 2.05
CA TRP A 14 -12.28 7.25 3.34
C TRP A 14 -13.56 8.09 3.27
N HIS A 15 -14.20 8.32 4.42
CA HIS A 15 -15.37 9.18 4.53
C HIS A 15 -15.01 10.47 5.28
N PRO A 16 -15.35 11.67 4.76
CA PRO A 16 -14.96 12.94 5.38
C PRO A 16 -15.58 13.17 6.76
N ASP A 17 -16.80 12.69 6.96
CA ASP A 17 -17.52 12.83 8.24
C ASP A 17 -17.26 11.68 9.24
N ARG A 18 -16.48 10.65 8.86
CA ARG A 18 -16.14 9.51 9.73
C ARG A 18 -14.63 9.38 9.84
N ALA A 19 -14.04 10.30 10.58
CA ALA A 19 -12.61 10.31 10.83
C ALA A 19 -12.16 8.98 11.46
N GLY A 20 -11.17 8.33 10.85
CA GLY A 20 -10.60 7.05 11.29
C GLY A 20 -11.09 5.82 10.54
N GLU A 21 -12.16 5.93 9.74
CA GLU A 21 -12.58 4.88 8.80
C GLU A 21 -11.86 5.10 7.46
N PHE A 22 -10.74 4.40 7.27
CA PHE A 22 -10.06 4.31 5.97
C PHE A 22 -9.88 2.85 5.58
N ASP A 23 -10.16 2.55 4.32
CA ASP A 23 -9.85 1.25 3.72
C ASP A 23 -8.72 1.42 2.70
N LEU A 24 -7.75 0.52 2.78
CA LEU A 24 -6.56 0.55 1.95
C LEU A 24 -6.58 -0.64 0.99
N GLN A 25 -6.88 -0.36 -0.27
CA GLN A 25 -7.04 -1.37 -1.31
C GLN A 25 -5.80 -1.41 -2.21
N ARG A 26 -5.00 -2.46 -2.07
CA ARG A 26 -3.88 -2.74 -3.00
C ARG A 26 -4.42 -3.13 -4.37
N GLN A 27 -4.00 -2.41 -5.41
CA GLN A 27 -4.32 -2.77 -6.78
C GLN A 27 -3.43 -3.92 -7.26
N PRO A 28 -3.94 -4.86 -8.08
CA PRO A 28 -3.20 -6.05 -8.51
C PRO A 28 -2.11 -5.74 -9.54
N VAL A 29 -2.10 -4.54 -10.11
CA VAL A 29 -1.14 -4.10 -11.13
C VAL A 29 0.10 -3.51 -10.48
N VAL A 30 1.27 -3.81 -11.05
CA VAL A 30 2.55 -3.21 -10.70
C VAL A 30 3.10 -2.42 -11.88
N PHE A 31 3.74 -1.29 -11.59
CA PHE A 31 4.23 -0.34 -12.59
C PHE A 31 5.75 -0.31 -12.61
N ARG A 32 6.34 0.05 -13.74
CA ARG A 32 7.80 0.09 -13.87
C ARG A 32 8.37 1.42 -13.40
N THR A 33 7.57 2.48 -13.48
CA THR A 33 7.95 3.83 -13.04
C THR A 33 6.91 4.38 -12.08
N LEU A 34 7.32 5.37 -11.29
CA LEU A 34 6.42 6.11 -10.42
C LEU A 34 5.34 6.84 -11.24
N GLU A 35 5.75 7.47 -12.35
CA GLU A 35 4.86 8.23 -13.22
C GLU A 35 3.73 7.37 -13.82
N GLU A 36 4.03 6.14 -14.24
CA GLU A 36 3.01 5.18 -14.70
C GLU A 36 2.02 4.84 -13.58
N CYS A 37 2.51 4.64 -12.35
CA CYS A 37 1.67 4.37 -11.20
C CYS A 37 0.77 5.56 -10.84
N GLU A 38 1.32 6.77 -10.83
CA GLU A 38 0.59 7.98 -10.48
C GLU A 38 -0.47 8.34 -11.52
N ALA A 39 -0.18 8.13 -12.81
CA ALA A 39 -1.14 8.36 -13.88
C ALA A 39 -2.36 7.43 -13.76
N GLU A 40 -2.14 6.13 -13.56
CA GLU A 40 -3.23 5.17 -13.34
C GLU A 40 -3.94 5.39 -12.00
N GLY A 41 -3.19 5.74 -10.94
CA GLY A 41 -3.76 6.07 -9.64
C GLY A 41 -4.69 7.27 -9.69
N THR A 42 -4.29 8.34 -10.38
CA THR A 42 -5.10 9.55 -10.58
C THR A 42 -6.39 9.21 -11.30
N LYS A 43 -6.28 8.52 -12.44
CA LYS A 43 -7.43 8.09 -13.23
C LYS A 43 -8.40 7.24 -12.41
N LEU A 44 -7.89 6.24 -11.68
CA LEU A 44 -8.72 5.34 -10.88
C LEU A 44 -9.42 6.08 -9.72
N ALA A 45 -8.70 6.96 -9.02
CA ALA A 45 -9.27 7.76 -7.95
C ALA A 45 -10.36 8.70 -8.48
N ASP A 46 -10.15 9.35 -9.63
CA ASP A 46 -11.13 10.21 -10.26
C ASP A 46 -12.38 9.44 -10.70
N GLU A 47 -12.22 8.29 -11.36
CA GLU A 47 -13.33 7.40 -11.75
C GLU A 47 -14.17 6.96 -10.54
N ARG A 48 -13.51 6.62 -9.42
CA ARG A 48 -14.20 6.22 -8.18
C ARG A 48 -14.89 7.40 -7.52
N ASN A 49 -14.25 8.56 -7.45
CA ASN A 49 -14.86 9.77 -6.91
C ASN A 49 -16.07 10.25 -7.74
N MET A 50 -16.07 10.06 -9.06
CA MET A 50 -17.21 10.39 -9.92
C MET A 50 -18.40 9.43 -9.73
N SER A 51 -18.12 8.17 -9.36
CA SER A 51 -19.14 7.13 -9.18
C SER A 51 -19.58 6.93 -7.73
N ALA A 52 -18.87 7.51 -6.76
CA ALA A 52 -19.20 7.48 -5.34
C ALA A 52 -20.51 8.23 -5.07
N SER A 53 -21.51 7.52 -4.54
CA SER A 53 -22.85 8.06 -4.24
C SER A 53 -23.12 8.22 -2.73
N ASP A 54 -22.23 7.69 -1.90
CA ASP A 54 -22.35 7.54 -0.45
C ASP A 54 -21.45 8.51 0.34
N GLY A 55 -20.89 9.52 -0.34
CA GLY A 55 -20.02 10.53 0.28
C GLY A 55 -18.57 10.07 0.48
N LEU A 56 -18.23 8.85 0.07
CA LEU A 56 -16.87 8.34 0.08
C LEU A 56 -15.96 9.16 -0.83
N ARG A 57 -14.71 9.25 -0.41
CA ARG A 57 -13.61 9.89 -1.12
C ARG A 57 -12.52 8.88 -1.35
N TYR A 58 -11.95 8.95 -2.53
CA TYR A 58 -10.88 8.06 -2.98
C TYR A 58 -9.64 8.89 -3.27
N GLN A 59 -8.50 8.43 -2.78
CA GLN A 59 -7.17 8.94 -3.09
C GLN A 59 -6.25 7.77 -3.47
N PHE A 60 -5.09 8.06 -4.02
CA PHE A 60 -4.12 7.02 -4.34
C PHE A 60 -2.77 7.28 -3.69
N ALA A 61 -2.01 6.19 -3.51
CA ALA A 61 -0.62 6.24 -3.11
C ALA A 61 0.19 5.22 -3.92
N CYS A 62 1.34 5.64 -4.41
CA CYS A 62 2.30 4.79 -5.09
C CYS A 62 3.47 4.49 -4.15
N THR A 63 3.82 3.21 -3.99
CA THR A 63 4.97 2.80 -3.18
C THR A 63 5.88 1.87 -3.97
N GLU A 64 7.17 1.99 -3.74
CA GLU A 64 8.14 1.03 -4.26
C GLU A 64 7.95 -0.33 -3.59
N ILE A 65 8.01 -1.40 -4.39
CA ILE A 65 8.14 -2.76 -3.86
C ILE A 65 9.57 -2.91 -3.34
N PRO A 66 9.75 -3.23 -2.06
CA PRO A 66 11.09 -3.48 -1.52
C PRO A 66 11.74 -4.62 -2.30
N ARG A 67 13.01 -4.42 -2.68
CA ARG A 67 13.82 -5.43 -3.37
C ARG A 67 13.83 -6.73 -2.57
N SER A 68 13.83 -7.88 -3.26
CA SER A 68 13.81 -9.22 -2.65
C SER A 68 14.88 -9.43 -1.57
N GLU A 69 16.05 -8.80 -1.71
CA GLU A 69 17.14 -8.84 -0.71
C GLU A 69 16.80 -8.14 0.63
N LYS A 70 15.77 -7.29 0.66
CA LYS A 70 15.23 -6.71 1.91
C LYS A 70 14.04 -7.47 2.47
N ILE A 71 13.46 -8.40 1.71
CA ILE A 71 12.28 -9.14 2.15
C ILE A 71 12.67 -10.27 3.12
N SER A 72 13.77 -10.99 2.88
CA SER A 72 14.25 -12.00 3.83
C SER A 72 14.62 -11.37 5.18
N ASP A 73 15.39 -10.28 5.14
CA ASP A 73 15.97 -9.69 6.34
C ASP A 73 14.96 -8.84 7.15
N ALA A 74 13.93 -8.30 6.51
CA ALA A 74 12.88 -7.54 7.18
C ALA A 74 11.81 -8.44 7.78
N PHE A 75 11.38 -9.50 7.07
CA PHE A 75 10.38 -10.42 7.61
C PHE A 75 10.90 -11.15 8.85
N ASP A 76 12.13 -11.67 8.82
CA ASP A 76 12.68 -12.43 9.94
C ASP A 76 12.89 -11.55 11.18
N ARG A 77 13.47 -10.35 11.03
CA ARG A 77 13.75 -9.47 12.17
C ARG A 77 12.51 -8.81 12.76
N GLU A 78 11.51 -8.52 11.95
CA GLU A 78 10.29 -7.84 12.41
C GLU A 78 9.28 -8.84 12.99
N ILE A 79 9.28 -10.09 12.49
CA ILE A 79 8.58 -11.22 13.11
C ILE A 79 9.30 -11.67 14.39
N GLU A 80 10.63 -11.81 14.42
CA GLU A 80 11.38 -12.11 15.67
C GLU A 80 11.10 -11.06 16.74
N ARG A 81 11.19 -9.76 16.42
CA ARG A 81 10.90 -8.69 17.38
C ARG A 81 9.45 -8.66 17.84
N LYS A 82 8.49 -9.00 16.98
CA LYS A 82 7.08 -9.12 17.37
C LYS A 82 6.86 -10.36 18.24
N LEU A 83 7.43 -11.50 17.88
CA LEU A 83 7.35 -12.73 18.68
C LEU A 83 8.02 -12.56 20.05
N GLU A 84 9.18 -11.91 20.15
CA GLU A 84 9.84 -11.61 21.43
C GLU A 84 9.01 -10.66 22.31
N ARG A 85 8.36 -9.67 21.69
CA ARG A 85 7.51 -8.70 22.39
C ARG A 85 6.19 -9.29 22.85
N ASP A 86 5.59 -10.17 22.05
CA ASP A 86 4.25 -10.72 22.30
C ASP A 86 4.28 -12.04 23.09
N LEU A 87 5.34 -12.85 22.98
CA LEU A 87 5.45 -14.13 23.69
C LEU A 87 6.30 -14.07 24.95
N GLY A 88 7.11 -13.02 25.12
CA GLY A 88 8.07 -12.90 26.22
C GLY A 88 9.17 -13.96 26.13
N SER A 89 10.43 -13.53 26.30
CA SER A 89 11.57 -14.45 26.35
C SER A 89 11.34 -15.51 27.44
N ARG A 90 11.05 -16.76 27.04
CA ARG A 90 11.17 -17.91 27.94
C ARG A 90 12.67 -18.15 28.16
N LYS A 91 13.23 -17.46 29.14
CA LYS A 91 14.35 -17.99 29.93
C LYS A 91 13.79 -18.82 31.07
#